data_AF-A0A9D9Q7N5-F1
#
_entry.id   AF-A0A9D9Q7N5-F1
#
_cell.length_a   1.000
_cell.length_b   1.000
_cell.length_c   1.000
_cell.angle_alpha   90.00
_cell.angle_beta   90.00
_cell.angle_gamma   90.00
#
_symmetry.space_group_name_H-M   'P 1'
#
loop_
_entity.id
_entity.type
_entity.pdbx_description
1 polymer ?
#
loop_
_entity_poly.entity_id
_entity_poly.type
_entity_poly.pdbx_seq_one_letter_code
_entity_poly.pdbx_strand_id
1 'polypeptide(L)'
;MGFFSRFIPKPKQTPIKNNVPKEKKHIKKSFLAYCHKHHDTEGDKLCPKCTALLAAVMVKMNKCMYGITKPICDKCDKPCFGAAQTKEFLKIMKGASNFMMFRHPIMALKHKLQSMGVDYAKYKQSQKK
;
A
#
# COMPACT_ATOMS: atom_id res chain seq x y z
N MET A 1 -6.00 28.46 -25.69
CA MET A 1 -6.77 27.49 -24.87
C MET A 1 -6.91 26.20 -25.68
N GLY A 2 -6.23 25.13 -25.26
CA GLY A 2 -5.98 23.96 -26.12
C GLY A 2 -7.21 23.06 -26.33
N PHE A 3 -7.52 22.78 -27.60
CA PHE A 3 -8.62 21.94 -28.09
C PHE A 3 -8.65 20.50 -27.50
N PHE A 4 -7.55 20.05 -26.85
CA PHE A 4 -7.40 18.70 -26.31
C PHE A 4 -7.93 18.49 -24.89
N SER A 5 -8.38 19.54 -24.20
CA SER A 5 -8.91 19.42 -22.82
C SER A 5 -10.21 18.61 -22.73
N ARG A 6 -10.86 18.31 -23.85
CA ARG A 6 -12.16 17.60 -23.90
C ARG A 6 -12.02 16.07 -23.86
N PHE A 7 -10.84 15.52 -24.13
CA PHE A 7 -10.63 14.08 -24.27
C PHE A 7 -9.89 13.41 -23.11
N ILE A 8 -9.42 14.17 -22.11
CA ILE A 8 -8.74 13.60 -20.96
C ILE A 8 -9.80 13.20 -19.92
N PRO A 9 -10.02 11.89 -19.66
CA PRO A 9 -10.90 11.48 -18.59
C PRO A 9 -10.35 12.01 -17.27
N LYS A 10 -11.10 12.89 -16.59
CA LYS A 10 -10.74 13.35 -15.25
C LYS A 10 -10.57 12.13 -14.35
N PRO A 11 -9.49 12.03 -13.55
CA PRO A 11 -9.33 10.92 -12.62
C PRO A 11 -10.56 10.90 -11.70
N LYS A 12 -11.39 9.87 -11.83
CA LYS A 12 -12.58 9.72 -10.99
C LYS A 12 -12.09 9.47 -9.57
N GLN A 13 -12.32 10.43 -8.69
CA GLN A 13 -12.11 10.29 -7.25
C GLN A 13 -13.09 9.19 -6.82
N THR A 14 -12.59 7.99 -6.56
CA THR A 14 -13.45 6.89 -6.14
C THR A 14 -14.03 7.21 -4.76
N PRO A 15 -15.32 6.95 -4.53
CA PRO A 15 -15.97 7.29 -3.27
C PRO A 15 -15.23 6.61 -2.11
N ILE A 16 -15.09 7.35 -1.01
CA ILE A 16 -14.41 6.93 0.20
C ILE A 16 -15.25 5.83 0.86
N LYS A 17 -15.06 4.60 0.39
CA LYS A 17 -15.61 3.39 1.00
C LYS A 17 -14.66 2.94 2.10
N ASN A 18 -15.22 2.48 3.23
CA ASN A 18 -14.46 1.96 4.35
C ASN A 18 -13.62 0.74 3.93
N ASN A 19 -12.35 0.98 3.58
CA ASN A 19 -11.40 -0.05 3.17
C ASN A 19 -10.58 -0.59 4.34
N VAL A 20 -10.80 -0.08 5.56
CA VAL A 20 -10.09 -0.47 6.79
C VAL A 20 -10.07 -2.00 6.99
N PRO A 21 -11.18 -2.76 6.86
CA PRO A 21 -11.12 -4.21 7.03
C PRO A 21 -10.28 -4.92 5.97
N LYS A 22 -10.27 -4.42 4.73
CA LYS A 22 -9.45 -4.97 3.64
C LYS A 22 -7.96 -4.66 3.87
N GLU A 23 -7.65 -3.42 4.24
CA GLU A 23 -6.29 -3.01 4.57
C GLU A 23 -5.74 -3.78 5.77
N LYS A 24 -6.53 -3.98 6.83
CA LYS A 24 -6.13 -4.80 7.99
C LYS A 24 -5.78 -6.22 7.58
N LYS A 25 -6.60 -6.85 6.73
CA LYS A 25 -6.32 -8.20 6.19
C LYS A 25 -5.03 -8.21 5.36
N HIS A 26 -4.84 -7.20 4.51
CA HIS A 26 -3.63 -7.06 3.69
C HIS A 26 -2.37 -6.92 4.57
N ILE A 27 -2.39 -6.02 5.55
CA ILE A 27 -1.28 -5.82 6.49
C ILE A 27 -0.95 -7.11 7.23
N LYS A 28 -1.95 -7.84 7.75
CA LYS A 28 -1.73 -9.15 8.41
C LYS A 28 -1.01 -10.13 7.49
N LYS A 29 -1.46 -10.27 6.23
CA LYS A 29 -0.82 -11.16 5.24
C LYS A 29 0.61 -10.75 4.94
N SER A 30 0.87 -9.45 4.80
CA SER A 30 2.22 -8.92 4.57
C SER A 30 3.17 -9.20 5.74
N PHE A 31 2.68 -9.05 6.97
CA PHE A 31 3.44 -9.37 8.18
C PHE A 31 3.75 -10.87 8.27
N LEU A 32 2.78 -11.74 7.96
CA LEU A 32 3.00 -13.20 7.89
C LEU A 32 4.07 -13.53 6.85
N ALA A 33 3.91 -13.06 5.61
CA ALA A 33 4.85 -13.33 4.53
C ALA A 33 6.29 -12.86 4.86
N TYR A 34 6.42 -11.68 5.49
CA TYR A 34 7.72 -11.18 5.94
C TYR A 34 8.33 -12.06 7.03
N CYS A 35 7.53 -12.40 8.06
CA CYS A 35 7.98 -13.18 9.20
C CYS A 35 8.48 -14.56 8.80
N HIS A 36 7.73 -15.28 7.96
CA HIS A 36 8.11 -16.61 7.50
C HIS A 36 9.45 -16.63 6.77
N LYS A 37 9.79 -15.58 6.02
CA LYS A 37 11.02 -15.58 5.24
C LYS A 37 12.22 -14.99 5.99
N HIS A 38 12.00 -14.02 6.87
CA HIS A 38 13.10 -13.38 7.60
C HIS A 38 13.42 -14.03 8.94
N HIS A 39 12.48 -14.81 9.48
CA HIS A 39 12.60 -15.43 10.79
C HIS A 39 12.33 -16.94 10.76
N ASP A 40 12.21 -17.53 9.57
CA ASP A 40 11.98 -18.97 9.35
C ASP A 40 10.89 -19.56 10.28
N THR A 41 9.82 -18.80 10.49
CA THR A 41 8.70 -19.24 11.32
C THR A 41 7.82 -20.24 10.56
N GLU A 42 7.51 -21.36 11.20
CA GLU A 42 6.65 -22.42 10.65
C GLU A 42 5.16 -22.17 10.96
N GLY A 43 4.29 -22.37 9.96
CA GLY A 43 2.83 -22.29 10.09
C GLY A 43 2.27 -20.85 10.25
N ASP A 44 0.98 -20.69 10.55
CA ASP A 44 0.30 -19.36 10.57
C ASP A 44 0.68 -18.42 11.75
N LYS A 45 1.81 -18.68 12.43
CA LYS A 45 2.22 -17.95 13.64
C LYS A 45 3.29 -16.90 13.32
N LEU A 46 3.06 -15.68 13.80
CA LEU A 46 4.05 -14.60 13.75
C LEU A 46 5.01 -14.70 14.94
N CYS A 47 6.27 -14.30 14.75
CA CYS A 47 7.24 -14.18 15.82
C CYS A 47 6.81 -13.11 16.85
N PRO A 48 7.29 -13.17 18.11
CA PRO A 48 6.91 -12.23 19.17
C PRO A 48 7.18 -10.76 18.81
N LYS A 49 8.22 -10.49 18.01
CA LYS A 49 8.52 -9.12 17.54
C LYS A 49 7.49 -8.61 16.53
N CYS A 50 7.15 -9.44 15.54
CA CYS A 50 6.17 -9.08 14.52
C CYS A 50 4.74 -8.99 15.08
N THR A 51 4.37 -9.84 16.04
CA THR A 51 3.07 -9.77 16.72
C THR A 51 2.92 -8.47 17.52
N ALA A 52 3.94 -8.07 18.29
CA ALA A 52 3.93 -6.82 19.04
C ALA A 52 3.74 -5.60 18.14
N LEU A 53 4.48 -5.52 17.03
CA LEU A 53 4.33 -4.47 16.03
C LEU A 53 2.94 -4.47 15.38
N LEU A 54 2.45 -5.64 14.96
CA LEU A 54 1.13 -5.78 14.35
C LEU A 54 0.02 -5.33 15.30
N ALA A 55 0.10 -5.71 16.59
CA ALA A 55 -0.86 -5.31 17.61
C ALA A 55 -0.87 -3.79 17.81
N ALA A 56 0.31 -3.17 17.92
CA ALA A 56 0.44 -1.71 18.04
C ALA A 56 -0.19 -0.98 16.84
N VAL A 57 0.07 -1.46 15.63
CA VAL A 57 -0.51 -0.95 14.38
C VAL A 57 -2.03 -1.08 14.37
N MET A 58 -2.57 -2.23 14.77
CA MET A 58 -4.01 -2.49 14.81
C MET A 58 -4.74 -1.55 15.78
N VAL A 59 -4.18 -1.32 16.97
CA VAL A 59 -4.75 -0.40 17.97
C VAL A 59 -4.81 1.01 17.42
N LYS A 60 -3.75 1.48 16.75
CA LYS A 60 -3.70 2.82 16.14
C LYS A 60 -4.64 2.95 14.95
N MET A 61 -4.78 1.91 14.12
CA MET A 61 -5.77 1.90 13.04
C MET A 61 -7.22 2.00 13.54
N ASN A 62 -7.54 1.41 14.70
CA ASN A 62 -8.86 1.55 15.33
C ASN A 62 -9.12 2.99 15.81
N LYS A 63 -8.07 3.71 16.24
CA LYS A 63 -8.14 5.10 16.70
C LYS A 63 -7.85 6.11 15.58
N CYS A 64 -8.10 5.75 14.33
CA CYS A 64 -7.80 6.62 13.19
C CYS A 64 -8.68 7.88 13.23
N MET A 65 -8.06 9.06 13.14
CA MET A 65 -8.77 10.34 13.13
C MET A 65 -9.70 10.52 11.93
N TYR A 66 -9.41 9.84 10.81
CA TYR A 66 -10.23 9.92 9.60
C TYR A 66 -11.49 9.03 9.67
N GLY A 67 -11.59 8.11 10.65
CA GLY A 67 -12.75 7.25 10.84
C GLY A 67 -13.21 6.52 9.58
N ILE A 68 -14.47 6.72 9.20
CA ILE A 68 -15.12 6.10 8.03
C ILE A 68 -14.65 6.73 6.72
N THR A 69 -14.24 8.00 6.75
CA THR A 69 -13.72 8.75 5.59
C THR A 69 -12.22 8.56 5.38
N LYS A 70 -11.65 7.46 5.87
CA LYS A 70 -10.22 7.18 5.70
C LYS A 70 -9.88 6.95 4.22
N PRO A 71 -8.92 7.72 3.63
CA PRO A 71 -8.38 7.39 2.32
C PRO A 71 -7.58 6.08 2.38
N ILE A 72 -7.12 5.59 1.23
CA ILE A 72 -6.19 4.46 1.18
C ILE A 72 -4.93 4.80 1.98
N CYS A 73 -4.39 3.86 2.77
CA CYS A 73 -3.19 4.08 3.60
C CYS A 73 -2.05 4.83 2.88
N ASP A 74 -1.77 4.50 1.62
CA ASP A 74 -0.70 5.11 0.82
C ASP A 74 -0.95 6.58 0.47
N LYS A 75 -2.19 7.04 0.58
CA LYS A 75 -2.63 8.42 0.32
C LYS A 75 -2.98 9.16 1.60
N CYS A 76 -2.60 8.65 2.76
CA CYS A 76 -2.86 9.30 4.04
C CYS A 76 -1.82 10.41 4.27
N ASP A 77 -2.27 11.63 4.49
CA ASP A 77 -1.38 12.79 4.69
C ASP A 77 -0.61 12.73 6.02
N LYS A 78 -1.17 12.02 7.00
CA LYS A 78 -0.67 11.98 8.38
C LYS A 78 -0.05 10.61 8.69
N PRO A 79 1.16 10.55 9.27
CA PRO A 79 1.72 9.29 9.75
C PRO A 79 0.90 8.74 10.91
N CYS A 80 0.52 7.46 10.83
CA CYS A 80 -0.33 6.80 11.83
C CYS A 80 0.45 6.34 13.08
N PHE A 81 1.77 6.18 12.99
CA PHE A 81 2.64 5.65 14.05
C PHE A 81 3.88 6.54 14.21
N GLY A 82 4.63 6.34 15.30
CA GLY A 82 5.88 7.07 15.52
C GLY A 82 6.93 6.77 14.44
N ALA A 83 7.95 7.63 14.29
CA ALA A 83 8.97 7.49 13.25
C ALA A 83 9.70 6.13 13.30
N ALA A 84 10.03 5.63 14.49
CA ALA A 84 10.68 4.33 14.66
C ALA A 84 9.78 3.17 14.17
N GLN A 85 8.54 3.12 14.65
CA GLN A 85 7.55 2.10 14.24
C GLN A 85 7.22 2.19 12.74
N THR A 86 7.21 3.40 12.18
CA THR A 86 6.97 3.63 10.76
C THR A 86 8.09 3.05 9.90
N LYS A 87 9.36 3.23 10.31
CA LYS A 87 10.51 2.62 9.61
C LYS A 87 10.43 1.10 9.61
N GLU A 88 10.08 0.50 10.74
CA GLU A 88 9.91 -0.97 10.84
C GLU A 88 8.73 -1.46 10.01
N PHE A 89 7.58 -0.77 10.07
CA PHE A 89 6.42 -1.09 9.25
C PHE A 89 6.73 -1.03 7.76
N LEU A 90 7.39 0.04 7.30
CA LEU A 90 7.80 0.19 5.90
C LEU A 90 8.81 -0.88 5.47
N LYS A 91 9.73 -1.27 6.35
CA LYS A 91 10.67 -2.38 6.10
C LYS A 91 9.92 -3.69 5.87
N ILE A 92 8.91 -3.99 6.69
CA ILE A 92 8.06 -5.18 6.56
C ILE A 92 7.24 -5.11 5.28
N MET A 93 6.56 -3.99 5.00
CA MET A 93 5.77 -3.82 3.77
C MET A 93 6.63 -3.93 2.51
N LYS A 94 7.83 -3.34 2.50
CA LYS A 94 8.77 -3.43 1.37
C LYS A 94 9.26 -4.86 1.17
N GLY A 95 9.60 -5.56 2.26
CA GLY A 95 9.96 -6.98 2.21
C GLY A 95 8.81 -7.82 1.67
N ALA A 96 7.59 -7.62 2.18
CA ALA A 96 6.38 -8.31 1.74
C ALA A 96 6.03 -8.06 0.26
N SER A 97 6.12 -6.81 -0.21
CA SER A 97 5.83 -6.43 -1.59
C SER A 97 6.77 -7.09 -2.59
N ASN A 98 8.04 -7.27 -2.22
CA ASN A 98 9.01 -7.97 -3.03
C ASN A 98 8.52 -9.41 -3.33
N PHE A 99 7.86 -10.07 -2.37
CA PHE A 99 7.32 -11.43 -2.57
C PHE A 99 6.18 -11.54 -3.57
N MET A 100 5.31 -10.54 -3.66
CA MET A 100 4.26 -10.55 -4.68
C MET A 100 4.86 -10.47 -6.09
N MET A 101 5.91 -9.66 -6.27
CA MET A 101 6.63 -9.58 -7.53
C MET A 101 7.42 -10.86 -7.84
N PHE A 102 7.95 -11.55 -6.82
CA PHE A 102 8.67 -12.81 -7.00
C PHE A 102 7.77 -14.04 -7.21
N ARG A 103 6.54 -14.08 -6.66
CA ARG A 103 5.62 -15.23 -6.84
C ARG A 103 4.84 -15.21 -8.16
N HIS A 104 4.51 -14.02 -8.69
CA HIS A 104 3.85 -13.87 -9.98
C HIS A 104 4.57 -12.84 -10.87
N PRO A 105 5.81 -13.11 -11.29
CA PRO A 105 6.63 -12.16 -12.02
C PRO A 105 5.96 -11.68 -13.32
N ILE A 106 5.24 -12.57 -14.01
CA ILE A 106 4.54 -12.27 -15.27
C ILE A 106 3.37 -11.31 -15.05
N MET A 107 2.60 -11.48 -13.97
CA MET A 107 1.46 -10.62 -13.66
C MET A 107 1.90 -9.24 -13.17
N ALA A 108 2.96 -9.18 -12.36
CA ALA A 108 3.60 -7.93 -11.95
C ALA A 108 4.16 -7.16 -13.15
N LEU A 109 4.81 -7.85 -14.09
CA LEU A 109 5.32 -7.25 -15.33
C LEU A 109 4.19 -6.70 -16.19
N LYS A 110 3.09 -7.46 -16.38
CA LYS A 110 1.91 -7.02 -17.15
C LYS A 110 1.26 -5.79 -16.53
N HIS A 111 1.13 -5.74 -15.21
CA HIS A 111 0.56 -4.58 -14.50
C HIS A 111 1.49 -3.35 -14.60
N LYS A 112 2.81 -3.55 -14.48
CA LYS A 112 3.81 -2.49 -14.64
C LYS A 112 3.82 -1.94 -16.08
N LEU A 113 3.70 -2.80 -17.09
CA LEU A 113 3.60 -2.38 -18.49
C LEU A 113 2.30 -1.60 -18.76
N GLN A 114 1.18 -2.02 -18.17
CA GLN A 114 -0.07 -1.27 -18.24
C GLN A 114 0.01 0.08 -17.51
N SER A 115 0.73 0.18 -16.38
CA SER A 115 0.90 1.44 -15.67
C SER A 115 1.88 2.39 -16.37
N MET A 116 2.93 1.87 -17.02
CA MET A 116 3.91 2.66 -17.78
C MET A 116 3.25 3.53 -18.86
N GLY A 117 2.17 3.07 -19.50
CA GLY A 117 1.42 3.89 -20.47
C GLY A 117 0.76 5.12 -19.82
N VAL A 118 0.29 4.98 -18.58
CA VAL A 118 -0.31 6.08 -17.80
C VAL A 118 0.76 7.04 -17.30
N ASP A 119 1.90 6.52 -16.85
CA ASP A 119 3.03 7.33 -16.36
C ASP A 119 3.72 8.10 -17.50
N TYR A 120 3.86 7.52 -18.69
CA TYR A 120 4.36 8.21 -19.89
C TYR A 120 3.40 9.34 -20.33
N ALA A 121 2.09 9.10 -20.30
CA ALA A 121 1.10 10.13 -20.59
C ALA A 121 1.17 11.31 -19.62
N LYS A 122 1.38 11.05 -18.32
CA LYS A 122 1.58 12.09 -17.29
C LYS A 122 2.89 12.85 -17.46
N TYR A 123 4.01 12.15 -17.74
CA TYR A 123 5.31 12.78 -18.02
C TYR A 123 5.25 13.72 -19.24
N LYS A 124 4.55 13.30 -20.31
CA LYS A 124 4.33 14.14 -21.49
C LYS A 124 3.41 15.33 -21.20
N GLN A 125 2.49 15.19 -20.25
CA GLN A 125 1.64 16.30 -19.76
C GLN A 125 2.43 17.30 -18.90
N SER A 126 3.39 16.86 -18.09
CA SER A 126 4.25 17.76 -17.30
C SER A 126 5.24 18.55 -18.16
N GLN A 127 5.69 17.99 -19.29
CA GLN A 127 6.58 18.68 -20.24
C GLN A 127 5.86 19.69 -21.15
N LYS A 128 4.51 19.66 -21.20
CA LYS A 128 3.68 20.57 -22.01
C LYS A 128 3.10 21.74 -21.21
N LYS A 129 3.48 21.88 -19.94
CA LYS A 129 3.05 22.94 -19.02
C LYS A 129 4.22 23.87 -18.78
#